data_AF-A0A428X906-F1
#
_entry.id   AF-A0A428X906-F1
#
_cell.length_a   1.000
_cell.length_b   1.000
_cell.length_c   1.000
_cell.angle_alpha   90.00
_cell.angle_beta   90.00
_cell.angle_gamma   90.00
#
_symmetry.space_group_name_H-M   'P 1'
#
loop_
_entity.id
_entity.type
_entity.pdbx_description
1 polymer ?
#
loop_
_entity_poly.entity_id
_entity_poly.type
_entity_poly.pdbx_seq_one_letter_code
_entity_poly.pdbx_strand_id
1 'polypeptide(L)'
;MAMLVSLVGMSLTAALVPVVVSQITSTRVVSGRTQSLDAAQAGIDTALGQLRAATASGTPLVGELELLPPCVMTGRQEADGLRYSVTVAYYGLPDDPADTTPLLLDCPPLDVPVTAILTATGTGSPGASLTAGAPDTRTVEATYTFKTNNENITGGAIQLAEPTVNPLCMDGGTTPVTMQLCDAGGSSDQRFAYTTDLAIKLIASETTATPAGLCLDATLPHSAASSVTLEPCLGRVARQQWSLDNNSNFRGTSDGVNLDNFCINLRNAGQVGSQLTLGSCGNVHNLRTFRPQTGTGAGMASAATGQLVNFKQFSRCLDVTNHQWDWEYMIVWFCKQAPDGNVPWNQKWTLPTVVAPADRSDPERIRTAGSGNPGACLRTPTSTTGFVTMSLCPLTGVLTDDRLKWTVFGNTGTYATSYRIMDTYGNCLTPADLTVANPEVHVDGTAKLKVAPCTASELQKWNAPANFNEPLALTDTNEK
;
A
#
# COMPACT_ATOMS: atom_id res chain seq x y z
N MET A 1 -53.49 45.01 57.55
CA MET A 1 -52.93 44.78 56.19
C MET A 1 -51.44 44.41 56.20
N ALA A 2 -50.58 45.06 56.99
CA ALA A 2 -49.14 44.72 57.04
C ALA A 2 -48.83 43.23 57.31
N MET A 3 -49.57 42.59 58.23
CA MET A 3 -49.34 41.18 58.60
C MET A 3 -49.70 40.17 57.49
N LEU A 4 -50.67 40.52 56.64
CA LEU A 4 -51.14 39.66 55.53
C LEU A 4 -50.17 39.74 54.34
N VAL A 5 -49.59 40.92 54.10
CA VAL A 5 -48.53 41.13 53.10
C VAL A 5 -47.26 40.37 53.48
N SER A 6 -46.87 40.36 54.76
CA SER A 6 -45.70 39.58 55.22
C SER A 6 -45.90 38.07 55.10
N LEU A 7 -47.11 37.55 55.34
CA LEU A 7 -47.40 36.12 55.27
C LEU A 7 -47.43 35.61 53.81
N VAL A 8 -48.02 36.40 52.90
CA VAL A 8 -47.97 36.13 51.45
C VAL A 8 -46.53 36.24 50.91
N GLY A 9 -45.74 37.20 51.40
CA GLY A 9 -44.32 37.32 51.05
C GLY A 9 -43.51 36.08 51.45
N MET A 10 -43.71 35.56 52.67
CA MET A 10 -43.02 34.36 53.15
C MET A 10 -43.46 33.09 52.41
N SER A 11 -44.76 32.93 52.13
CA SER A 11 -45.24 31.74 51.40
C SER A 11 -44.77 31.70 49.95
N LEU A 12 -44.70 32.86 49.27
CA LEU A 12 -44.16 32.95 47.91
C LEU A 12 -42.65 32.69 47.89
N THR A 13 -41.91 33.20 48.88
CA THR A 13 -40.47 32.95 49.01
C THR A 13 -40.18 31.45 49.26
N ALA A 14 -40.97 30.81 50.13
CA ALA A 14 -40.85 29.38 50.42
C ALA A 14 -41.13 28.50 49.18
N ALA A 15 -42.04 28.92 48.30
CA ALA A 15 -42.35 28.21 47.05
C ALA A 15 -41.27 28.39 45.96
N LEU A 16 -40.57 29.53 45.93
CA LEU A 16 -39.55 29.82 44.93
C LEU A 16 -38.20 29.14 45.21
N VAL A 17 -37.85 28.90 46.47
CA VAL A 17 -36.57 28.29 46.85
C VAL A 17 -36.32 26.93 46.18
N PRO A 18 -37.26 25.95 46.19
CA PRO A 18 -37.06 24.66 45.51
C PRO A 18 -36.83 24.79 44.00
N VAL A 19 -37.50 25.76 43.34
CA VAL A 19 -37.34 26.00 41.90
C VAL A 19 -35.95 26.55 41.59
N VAL A 20 -35.47 27.53 42.37
CA VAL A 20 -34.13 28.09 42.21
C VAL A 20 -33.05 27.04 42.48
N VAL A 21 -33.22 26.22 43.53
CA VAL A 21 -32.28 25.12 43.83
C VAL A 21 -32.26 24.11 42.68
N SER A 22 -33.42 23.72 42.15
CA SER A 22 -33.52 22.79 41.02
C SER A 22 -32.87 23.34 39.74
N GLN A 23 -33.03 24.64 39.46
CA GLN A 23 -32.38 25.30 38.32
C GLN A 23 -30.86 25.37 38.50
N ILE A 24 -30.37 25.73 39.70
CA ILE A 24 -28.93 25.76 40.00
C ILE A 24 -28.33 24.36 39.86
N THR A 25 -28.98 23.33 40.39
CA THR A 25 -28.49 21.94 40.26
C THR A 25 -28.47 21.48 38.81
N SER A 26 -29.52 21.78 38.05
CA SER A 26 -29.58 21.41 36.63
C SER A 26 -28.50 22.12 35.82
N THR A 27 -28.29 23.41 36.07
CA THR A 27 -27.26 24.21 35.40
C THR A 27 -25.86 23.70 35.73
N ARG A 28 -25.59 23.36 37.01
CA ARG A 28 -24.30 22.77 37.41
C ARG A 28 -24.05 21.41 36.77
N VAL A 29 -25.07 20.56 36.68
CA VAL A 29 -24.95 19.24 36.01
C VAL A 29 -24.69 19.40 34.52
N VAL A 30 -25.38 20.32 33.84
CA VAL A 30 -25.13 20.59 32.42
C VAL A 30 -23.73 21.18 32.21
N SER A 31 -23.33 22.16 33.02
CA SER A 31 -21.98 22.75 32.95
C SER A 31 -20.89 21.72 33.19
N GLY A 32 -21.06 20.84 34.20
CA GLY A 32 -20.10 19.77 34.48
C GLY A 32 -20.02 18.75 33.34
N ARG A 33 -21.15 18.41 32.71
CA ARG A 33 -21.18 17.55 31.53
C ARG A 33 -20.45 18.16 30.34
N THR A 34 -20.65 19.44 30.07
CA THR A 34 -19.94 20.16 29.00
C THR A 34 -18.43 20.19 29.29
N GLN A 35 -18.01 20.56 30.50
CA GLN A 35 -16.60 20.57 30.90
C GLN A 35 -15.94 19.19 30.76
N SER A 36 -16.61 18.12 31.17
CA SER A 36 -16.07 16.76 31.04
C SER A 36 -16.00 16.30 29.58
N LEU A 37 -16.93 16.74 28.73
CA LEU A 37 -16.89 16.49 27.28
C LEU A 37 -15.74 17.26 26.62
N ASP A 38 -15.60 18.55 26.92
CA ASP A 38 -14.51 19.40 26.41
C ASP A 38 -13.14 18.81 26.82
N ALA A 39 -13.04 18.31 28.06
CA ALA A 39 -11.84 17.62 28.54
C ALA A 39 -11.54 16.35 27.73
N ALA A 40 -12.56 15.54 27.41
CA ALA A 40 -12.40 14.34 26.60
C ALA A 40 -11.97 14.67 25.17
N GLN A 41 -12.58 15.70 24.56
CA GLN A 41 -12.22 16.20 23.23
C GLN A 41 -10.77 16.71 23.18
N ALA A 42 -10.34 17.49 24.18
CA ALA A 42 -8.95 17.92 24.31
C ALA A 42 -7.96 16.73 24.39
N GLY A 43 -8.39 15.63 25.03
CA GLY A 43 -7.65 14.37 25.03
C GLY A 43 -7.48 13.77 23.63
N ILE A 44 -8.57 13.67 22.86
CA ILE A 44 -8.54 13.20 21.47
C ILE A 44 -7.62 14.09 20.62
N ASP A 45 -7.74 15.41 20.73
CA ASP A 45 -6.91 16.36 19.97
C ASP A 45 -5.42 16.22 20.31
N THR A 46 -5.10 16.01 21.59
CA THR A 46 -3.72 15.77 22.03
C THR A 46 -3.17 14.47 21.48
N ALA A 47 -3.96 13.38 21.53
CA ALA A 47 -3.57 12.08 20.98
C ALA A 47 -3.35 12.14 19.47
N LEU A 48 -4.26 12.79 18.76
CA LEU A 48 -4.14 13.03 17.34
C LEU A 48 -2.90 13.86 17.00
N GLY A 49 -2.59 14.88 17.81
CA GLY A 49 -1.37 15.68 17.69
C GLY A 49 -0.10 14.82 17.82
N GLN A 50 -0.05 13.93 18.81
CA GLN A 50 1.10 13.02 18.99
C GLN A 50 1.21 12.00 17.86
N LEU A 51 0.09 11.40 17.43
CA LEU A 51 0.06 10.48 16.28
C LEU A 51 0.57 11.14 15.00
N ARG A 52 0.22 12.40 14.76
CA ARG A 52 0.67 13.17 13.59
C ARG A 52 2.12 13.65 13.70
N ALA A 53 2.65 13.78 14.91
CA ALA A 53 4.02 14.19 15.18
C ALA A 53 5.01 13.01 15.22
N ALA A 54 4.52 11.76 15.20
CA ALA A 54 5.31 10.54 15.19
C ALA A 54 5.98 10.29 13.83
N THR A 55 6.84 11.22 13.41
CA THR A 55 7.50 11.21 12.10
C THR A 55 9.01 11.38 12.22
N ALA A 56 9.76 10.69 11.36
CA ALA A 56 11.18 10.90 11.14
C ALA A 56 11.49 12.33 10.71
N SER A 57 12.71 12.79 11.00
CA SER A 57 13.25 14.00 10.38
C SER A 57 13.51 13.76 8.87
N GLY A 58 12.86 14.51 7.98
CA GLY A 58 13.07 14.38 6.54
C GLY A 58 11.94 14.95 5.69
N THR A 59 12.11 14.91 4.37
CA THR A 59 11.07 15.29 3.39
C THR A 59 11.00 14.25 2.26
N PRO A 60 9.86 13.57 2.04
CA PRO A 60 8.60 13.69 2.82
C PRO A 60 8.76 13.16 4.26
N LEU A 61 7.91 13.64 5.17
CA LEU A 61 7.84 13.14 6.54
C LEU A 61 7.31 11.71 6.52
N VAL A 62 8.12 10.75 6.95
CA VAL A 62 7.76 9.33 7.08
C VAL A 62 7.43 9.05 8.54
N GLY A 63 6.40 8.25 8.82
CA GLY A 63 6.06 7.87 10.19
C GLY A 63 7.14 6.98 10.81
N GLU A 64 7.49 7.20 12.08
CA GLU A 64 8.37 6.31 12.84
C GLU A 64 7.56 5.56 13.91
N LEU A 65 7.60 4.23 13.85
CA LEU A 65 6.90 3.35 14.79
C LEU A 65 7.30 3.62 16.25
N GLU A 66 8.59 3.84 16.48
CA GLU A 66 9.15 4.10 17.82
C GLU A 66 8.68 5.43 18.43
N LEU A 67 8.15 6.35 17.61
CA LEU A 67 7.63 7.65 18.05
C LEU A 67 6.12 7.65 18.26
N LEU A 68 5.43 6.53 18.03
CA LEU A 68 3.99 6.44 18.29
C LEU A 68 3.68 6.60 19.79
N PRO A 69 2.56 7.26 20.14
CA PRO A 69 2.23 7.50 21.52
C PRO A 69 1.97 6.18 22.28
N PRO A 70 2.24 6.16 23.59
CA PRO A 70 1.93 5.00 24.43
C PRO A 70 0.41 4.75 24.48
N CYS A 71 0.02 3.51 24.76
CA CYS A 71 -1.40 3.13 24.78
C CYS A 71 -2.23 3.79 25.88
N VAL A 72 -1.59 4.40 26.86
CA VAL A 72 -2.29 5.22 27.84
C VAL A 72 -1.55 6.54 27.97
N MET A 73 -2.31 7.60 27.80
CA MET A 73 -1.85 8.98 27.97
C MET A 73 -2.76 9.68 28.96
N THR A 74 -2.20 10.59 29.75
CA THR A 74 -2.99 11.46 30.62
C THR A 74 -2.53 12.89 30.46
N GLY A 75 -3.44 13.83 30.66
CA GLY A 75 -3.11 15.24 30.56
C GLY A 75 -4.08 16.14 31.31
N ARG A 76 -3.72 17.42 31.35
CA ARG A 76 -4.48 18.47 32.02
C ARG A 76 -4.44 19.75 31.18
N GLN A 77 -5.58 20.41 31.03
CA GLN A 77 -5.64 21.75 30.46
C GLN A 77 -5.32 22.77 31.55
N GLU A 78 -4.32 23.62 31.33
CA GLU A 78 -3.83 24.53 32.37
C GLU A 78 -4.84 25.63 32.75
N ALA A 79 -5.60 26.14 31.79
CA ALA A 79 -6.52 27.27 32.01
C ALA A 79 -7.68 26.90 32.95
N ASP A 80 -8.32 25.76 32.72
CA ASP A 80 -9.57 25.38 33.37
C ASP A 80 -9.43 24.19 34.34
N GLY A 81 -8.22 23.63 34.43
CA GLY A 81 -7.92 22.50 35.30
C GLY A 81 -8.54 21.17 34.89
N LEU A 82 -9.20 21.11 33.72
CA LEU A 82 -9.78 19.92 33.11
C LEU A 82 -8.73 18.82 32.94
N ARG A 83 -9.11 17.57 33.16
CA ARG A 83 -8.21 16.41 33.07
C ARG A 83 -8.77 15.37 32.11
N TYR A 84 -7.88 14.67 31.43
CA TYR A 84 -8.25 13.57 30.55
C TYR A 84 -7.29 12.39 30.65
N SER A 85 -7.81 11.22 30.29
CA SER A 85 -7.05 9.99 30.04
C SER A 85 -7.46 9.46 28.67
N VAL A 86 -6.48 9.21 27.80
CA VAL A 86 -6.69 8.61 26.48
C VAL A 86 -6.10 7.22 26.48
N THR A 87 -6.90 6.23 26.07
CA THR A 87 -6.42 4.91 25.71
C THR A 87 -6.33 4.81 24.19
N VAL A 88 -5.21 4.32 23.68
CA VAL A 88 -5.00 4.07 22.25
C VAL A 88 -4.90 2.57 22.05
N ALA A 89 -5.68 2.02 21.12
CA ALA A 89 -5.55 0.62 20.68
C ALA A 89 -5.17 0.62 19.20
N TYR A 90 -4.01 0.04 18.88
CA TYR A 90 -3.50 -0.03 17.52
C TYR A 90 -3.95 -1.31 16.83
N TYR A 91 -4.32 -1.22 15.55
CA TYR A 91 -4.74 -2.36 14.76
C TYR A 91 -3.99 -2.43 13.44
N GLY A 92 -3.51 -3.63 13.09
CA GLY A 92 -2.88 -3.97 11.82
C GLY A 92 -3.86 -4.61 10.84
N LEU A 93 -3.33 -5.05 9.70
CA LEU A 93 -4.07 -5.93 8.79
C LEU A 93 -4.25 -7.31 9.44
N PRO A 94 -5.37 -7.99 9.19
CA PRO A 94 -5.52 -9.39 9.56
C PRO A 94 -4.44 -10.25 8.90
N ASP A 95 -4.02 -11.31 9.60
CA ASP A 95 -3.05 -12.29 9.08
C ASP A 95 -3.59 -13.06 7.86
N ASP A 96 -4.90 -13.27 7.81
CA ASP A 96 -5.61 -13.88 6.68
C ASP A 96 -6.37 -12.80 5.88
N PRO A 97 -6.09 -12.62 4.58
CA PRO A 97 -6.81 -11.65 3.74
C PRO A 97 -8.29 -11.96 3.55
N ALA A 98 -8.76 -13.17 3.89
CA ALA A 98 -10.18 -13.52 3.93
C ALA A 98 -10.87 -13.07 5.24
N ASP A 99 -10.10 -12.84 6.30
CA ASP A 99 -10.60 -12.24 7.53
C ASP A 99 -10.69 -10.72 7.36
N THR A 100 -11.77 -10.14 7.83
CA THR A 100 -12.00 -8.67 7.81
C THR A 100 -11.87 -8.06 9.20
N THR A 101 -11.57 -8.88 10.20
CA THR A 101 -11.37 -8.46 11.58
C THR A 101 -10.00 -7.79 11.73
N PRO A 102 -9.93 -6.53 12.17
CA PRO A 102 -8.64 -5.88 12.39
C PRO A 102 -7.81 -6.62 13.45
N LEU A 103 -6.53 -6.88 13.17
CA LEU A 103 -5.61 -7.53 14.11
C LEU A 103 -5.20 -6.52 15.18
N LEU A 104 -5.53 -6.77 16.45
CA LEU A 104 -5.04 -5.93 17.55
C LEU A 104 -3.52 -6.11 17.70
N LEU A 105 -2.78 -5.01 17.66
CA LEU A 105 -1.33 -5.01 17.82
C LEU A 105 -0.93 -4.84 19.29
N ASP A 106 0.25 -5.34 19.62
CA ASP A 106 0.90 -5.05 20.90
C ASP A 106 1.19 -3.55 21.04
N CYS A 107 1.46 -3.12 22.28
CA CYS A 107 1.71 -1.72 22.57
C CYS A 107 3.00 -1.47 23.37
N PRO A 108 3.93 -0.62 22.87
CA PRO A 108 3.89 0.05 21.55
C PRO A 108 3.90 -0.96 20.39
N PRO A 109 3.32 -0.62 19.23
CA PRO A 109 3.24 -1.54 18.11
C PRO A 109 4.63 -1.75 17.50
N LEU A 110 4.95 -3.01 17.20
CA LEU A 110 6.16 -3.40 16.47
C LEU A 110 5.93 -3.47 14.96
N ASP A 111 4.67 -3.56 14.54
CA ASP A 111 4.21 -3.57 13.16
C ASP A 111 3.48 -2.28 12.81
N VAL A 112 3.47 -1.91 11.52
CA VAL A 112 2.80 -0.70 11.02
C VAL A 112 1.29 -0.79 11.26
N PRO A 113 0.70 0.05 12.14
CA PRO A 113 -0.74 0.05 12.33
C PRO A 113 -1.44 0.66 11.11
N VAL A 114 -2.61 0.10 10.78
CA VAL A 114 -3.52 0.63 9.76
C VAL A 114 -4.53 1.59 10.41
N THR A 115 -5.02 1.24 11.59
CA THR A 115 -5.94 2.07 12.36
C THR A 115 -5.55 2.14 13.83
N ALA A 116 -6.02 3.17 14.52
CA ALA A 116 -5.98 3.28 15.97
C ALA A 116 -7.35 3.72 16.50
N ILE A 117 -7.84 3.06 17.54
CA ILE A 117 -9.03 3.49 18.26
C ILE A 117 -8.58 4.33 19.45
N LEU A 118 -9.06 5.57 19.52
CA LEU A 118 -8.78 6.53 20.58
C LEU A 118 -10.00 6.61 21.49
N THR A 119 -9.85 6.22 22.75
CA THR A 119 -10.88 6.36 23.78
C THR A 119 -10.43 7.37 24.82
N ALA A 120 -11.01 8.57 24.83
CA ALA A 120 -10.69 9.63 25.78
C ALA A 120 -11.78 9.77 26.85
N THR A 121 -11.41 9.61 28.12
CA THR A 121 -12.26 9.94 29.27
C THR A 121 -11.82 11.28 29.85
N GLY A 122 -12.73 12.26 29.91
CA GLY A 122 -12.50 13.59 30.45
C GLY A 122 -13.29 13.89 31.72
N THR A 123 -12.76 14.75 32.59
CA THR A 123 -13.47 15.28 33.77
C THR A 123 -13.11 16.74 34.04
N GLY A 124 -14.12 17.54 34.41
CA GLY A 124 -13.94 18.89 34.95
C GLY A 124 -13.71 18.96 36.46
N SER A 125 -13.88 17.84 37.18
CA SER A 125 -13.78 17.80 38.64
C SER A 125 -12.34 17.51 39.11
N PRO A 126 -11.70 18.40 39.89
CA PRO A 126 -10.37 18.14 40.44
C PRO A 126 -10.37 16.87 41.30
N GLY A 127 -9.40 15.98 41.07
CA GLY A 127 -9.26 14.73 41.83
C GLY A 127 -10.30 13.64 41.51
N ALA A 128 -11.26 13.88 40.62
CA ALA A 128 -12.18 12.84 40.16
C ALA A 128 -11.44 11.72 39.41
N SER A 129 -12.03 10.52 39.43
CA SER A 129 -11.51 9.37 38.70
C SER A 129 -11.66 9.59 37.19
N LEU A 130 -10.66 9.18 36.40
CA LEU A 130 -10.70 9.19 34.94
C LEU A 130 -11.14 7.82 34.38
N THR A 131 -12.05 7.16 35.10
CA THR A 131 -12.62 5.86 34.68
C THR A 131 -13.89 6.11 33.89
N ALA A 132 -14.04 5.47 32.73
CA ALA A 132 -15.25 5.56 31.93
C ALA A 132 -16.49 5.19 32.78
N GLY A 133 -17.51 6.04 32.73
CA GLY A 133 -18.77 5.86 33.49
C GLY A 133 -18.72 6.32 34.94
N ALA A 134 -17.59 6.86 35.44
CA ALA A 134 -17.55 7.48 36.76
C ALA A 134 -18.37 8.79 36.81
N PRO A 135 -18.85 9.22 37.99
CA PRO A 135 -19.53 10.50 38.14
C PRO A 135 -18.68 11.66 37.59
N ASP A 136 -19.34 12.63 36.94
CA ASP A 136 -18.70 13.80 36.33
C ASP A 136 -17.62 13.46 35.29
N THR A 137 -17.73 12.32 34.62
CA THR A 137 -16.88 11.96 33.48
C THR A 137 -17.69 11.86 32.19
N ARG A 138 -17.02 12.07 31.05
CA ARG A 138 -17.52 11.79 29.71
C ARG A 138 -16.47 11.05 28.91
N THR A 139 -16.91 10.13 28.06
CA THR A 139 -16.02 9.32 27.22
C THR A 139 -16.34 9.59 25.76
N VAL A 140 -15.31 9.94 24.99
CA VAL A 140 -15.38 10.09 23.54
C VAL A 140 -14.52 9.00 22.92
N GLU A 141 -15.04 8.34 21.88
CA GLU A 141 -14.29 7.41 21.05
C GLU A 141 -14.16 7.97 19.64
N ALA A 142 -12.99 7.79 19.01
CA ALA A 142 -12.74 8.12 17.63
C ALA A 142 -11.77 7.12 16.99
N THR A 143 -11.92 6.89 15.70
CA THR A 143 -11.01 6.02 14.93
C THR A 143 -10.06 6.90 14.12
N TYR A 144 -8.76 6.77 14.36
CA TYR A 144 -7.71 7.33 13.53
C TYR A 144 -7.27 6.31 12.49
N THR A 145 -7.20 6.69 11.23
CA THR A 145 -6.63 5.83 10.18
C THR A 145 -5.26 6.36 9.79
N PHE A 146 -4.24 5.51 9.89
CA PHE A 146 -2.90 5.88 9.47
C PHE A 146 -2.83 6.03 7.96
N LYS A 147 -2.10 7.06 7.53
CA LYS A 147 -1.58 7.10 6.18
C LYS A 147 -0.39 6.15 6.14
N THR A 148 -0.64 4.88 5.84
CA THR A 148 0.46 4.03 5.39
C THR A 148 0.90 4.58 4.05
N ASN A 149 2.20 4.78 3.88
CA ASN A 149 2.72 4.74 2.52
C ASN A 149 2.50 3.29 2.09
N ASN A 150 1.37 3.01 1.47
CA ASN A 150 1.29 1.93 0.50
C ASN A 150 2.16 2.30 -0.71
N GLU A 151 3.38 2.86 -0.48
CA GLU A 151 4.51 2.55 -1.32
C GLU A 151 4.47 1.05 -1.40
N ASN A 152 4.08 0.61 -2.58
CA ASN A 152 3.68 -0.75 -2.83
C ASN A 152 4.96 -1.63 -2.94
N ILE A 153 6.00 -1.17 -2.26
CA ILE A 153 7.37 -1.56 -2.15
C ILE A 153 7.66 -1.71 -0.65
N THR A 154 6.85 -2.52 0.05
CA THR A 154 7.23 -2.96 1.41
C THR A 154 8.59 -3.67 1.39
N GLY A 155 9.08 -4.05 0.20
CA GLY A 155 10.29 -4.82 0.00
C GLY A 155 9.91 -6.27 -0.14
N GLY A 156 10.42 -6.91 -1.18
CA GLY A 156 10.21 -8.32 -1.47
C GLY A 156 11.53 -9.02 -1.70
N ALA A 157 11.54 -10.34 -1.50
CA ALA A 157 12.68 -11.13 -1.86
C ALA A 157 12.81 -11.26 -3.38
N ILE A 158 14.04 -11.20 -3.89
CA ILE A 158 14.34 -11.49 -5.29
C ILE A 158 14.83 -12.92 -5.38
N GLN A 159 13.91 -13.82 -5.70
CA GLN A 159 14.17 -15.25 -5.76
C GLN A 159 14.85 -15.64 -7.07
N LEU A 160 15.67 -16.69 -7.07
CA LEU A 160 16.09 -17.40 -8.27
C LEU A 160 15.00 -18.37 -8.73
N ALA A 161 14.78 -18.53 -10.04
CA ALA A 161 13.72 -19.38 -10.56
C ALA A 161 13.90 -20.86 -10.16
N GLU A 162 15.14 -21.32 -10.02
CA GLU A 162 15.48 -22.64 -9.49
C GLU A 162 16.64 -22.54 -8.48
N PRO A 163 16.66 -23.38 -7.42
CA PRO A 163 15.73 -24.47 -7.15
C PRO A 163 14.36 -23.98 -6.64
N THR A 164 13.32 -24.78 -6.89
CA THR A 164 11.94 -24.51 -6.39
C THR A 164 11.71 -25.05 -4.98
N VAL A 165 12.46 -26.09 -4.59
CA VAL A 165 12.52 -26.60 -3.22
C VAL A 165 13.70 -25.94 -2.53
N ASN A 166 13.48 -25.36 -1.34
CA ASN A 166 14.47 -24.53 -0.63
C ASN A 166 14.97 -23.39 -1.53
N PRO A 167 14.06 -22.49 -1.94
CA PRO A 167 14.37 -21.46 -2.91
C PRO A 167 15.50 -20.55 -2.43
N LEU A 168 16.27 -20.01 -3.40
CA LEU A 168 17.35 -19.09 -3.12
C LEU A 168 16.91 -17.65 -3.37
N CYS A 169 17.25 -16.74 -2.47
CA CYS A 169 16.95 -15.32 -2.54
C CYS A 169 18.24 -14.50 -2.51
N MET A 170 18.23 -13.34 -3.19
CA MET A 170 19.30 -12.34 -3.04
C MET A 170 19.43 -11.94 -1.58
N ASP A 171 20.66 -11.80 -1.11
CA ASP A 171 21.00 -11.53 0.28
C ASP A 171 22.13 -10.49 0.37
N GLY A 172 21.77 -9.34 0.93
CA GLY A 172 22.61 -8.16 1.11
C GLY A 172 23.36 -8.10 2.44
N GLY A 173 23.32 -9.15 3.27
CA GLY A 173 24.01 -9.19 4.56
C GLY A 173 25.54 -9.25 4.42
N THR A 174 26.03 -9.47 3.21
CA THR A 174 27.45 -9.45 2.86
C THR A 174 27.68 -8.67 1.56
N THR A 175 28.91 -8.19 1.36
CA THR A 175 29.36 -7.59 0.10
C THR A 175 30.62 -8.32 -0.40
N PRO A 176 30.67 -8.85 -1.63
CA PRO A 176 29.61 -8.87 -2.66
C PRO A 176 28.32 -9.56 -2.23
N VAL A 177 27.20 -9.17 -2.86
CA VAL A 177 25.87 -9.75 -2.58
C VAL A 177 25.89 -11.24 -2.91
N THR A 178 25.23 -12.05 -2.09
CA THR A 178 25.16 -13.50 -2.27
C THR A 178 23.73 -13.98 -2.44
N MET A 179 23.58 -15.26 -2.82
CA MET A 179 22.30 -15.96 -2.80
C MET A 179 22.26 -16.87 -1.58
N GLN A 180 21.26 -16.69 -0.72
CA GLN A 180 21.03 -17.53 0.46
C GLN A 180 19.69 -18.25 0.34
N LEU A 181 19.41 -19.18 1.24
CA LEU A 181 18.05 -19.71 1.37
C LEU A 181 17.08 -18.56 1.67
N CYS A 182 15.93 -18.55 1.01
CA CYS A 182 14.91 -17.55 1.28
C CYS A 182 14.37 -17.69 2.70
N ASP A 183 14.42 -16.61 3.46
CA ASP A 183 13.83 -16.55 4.79
C ASP A 183 12.30 -16.39 4.69
N ALA A 184 11.56 -17.12 5.52
CA ALA A 184 10.12 -16.97 5.63
C ALA A 184 9.80 -15.55 6.15
N GLY A 185 9.03 -14.78 5.38
CA GLY A 185 8.74 -13.37 5.68
C GLY A 185 9.80 -12.37 5.23
N GLY A 186 10.97 -12.84 4.78
CA GLY A 186 12.08 -12.02 4.28
C GLY A 186 12.81 -11.26 5.38
N SER A 187 14.01 -11.71 5.75
CA SER A 187 14.90 -10.94 6.63
C SER A 187 15.23 -9.56 6.03
N SER A 188 15.63 -8.61 6.87
CA SER A 188 16.01 -7.25 6.44
C SER A 188 16.99 -7.25 5.27
N ASP A 189 17.89 -8.23 5.25
CA ASP A 189 18.98 -8.38 4.30
C ASP A 189 18.53 -9.02 2.98
N GLN A 190 17.34 -9.62 2.94
CA GLN A 190 16.75 -10.24 1.74
C GLN A 190 15.59 -9.43 1.16
N ARG A 191 15.31 -8.23 1.65
CA ARG A 191 14.20 -7.38 1.18
C ARG A 191 14.69 -6.27 0.27
N PHE A 192 14.35 -6.39 -1.01
CA PHE A 192 14.76 -5.44 -2.03
C PHE A 192 13.57 -4.66 -2.59
N ALA A 193 13.88 -3.46 -3.05
CA ALA A 193 13.02 -2.54 -3.78
C ALA A 193 13.56 -2.31 -5.19
N TYR A 194 12.74 -2.56 -6.20
CA TYR A 194 13.00 -2.19 -7.58
C TYR A 194 12.33 -0.84 -7.86
N THR A 195 13.15 0.21 -7.84
CA THR A 195 12.71 1.62 -7.76
C THR A 195 12.43 2.22 -9.14
N THR A 196 11.82 3.41 -9.16
CA THR A 196 11.61 4.19 -10.39
C THR A 196 12.91 4.71 -11.03
N ASP A 197 14.07 4.54 -10.39
CA ASP A 197 15.37 4.80 -11.02
C ASP A 197 15.94 3.56 -11.71
N LEU A 198 15.18 2.45 -11.72
CA LEU A 198 15.63 1.10 -12.09
C LEU A 198 16.77 0.58 -11.21
N ALA A 199 16.89 1.10 -10.00
CA ALA A 199 17.81 0.57 -9.02
C ALA A 199 17.17 -0.56 -8.22
N ILE A 200 17.98 -1.52 -7.79
CA ILE A 200 17.58 -2.57 -6.86
C ILE A 200 18.17 -2.19 -5.49
N LYS A 201 17.35 -1.56 -4.64
CA LYS A 201 17.72 -1.03 -3.33
C LYS A 201 17.46 -2.05 -2.23
N LEU A 202 18.36 -2.18 -1.26
CA LEU A 202 18.12 -2.94 -0.03
C LEU A 202 17.26 -2.09 0.92
N ILE A 203 16.04 -2.52 1.27
CA ILE A 203 15.07 -1.67 2.00
C ILE A 203 15.59 -1.23 3.37
N ALA A 204 16.17 -2.15 4.14
CA ALA A 204 16.62 -1.88 5.51
C ALA A 204 18.02 -1.22 5.59
N SER A 205 18.51 -0.61 4.51
CA SER A 205 19.86 -0.04 4.43
C SER A 205 19.92 1.48 4.54
N GLU A 206 18.76 2.12 4.72
CA GLU A 206 18.67 3.56 4.94
C GLU A 206 19.21 3.92 6.32
N THR A 207 20.18 4.82 6.36
CA THR A 207 20.76 5.35 7.59
C THR A 207 20.99 6.85 7.44
N THR A 208 21.39 7.53 8.51
CA THR A 208 21.81 8.95 8.42
C THR A 208 23.01 9.16 7.48
N ALA A 209 23.88 8.16 7.33
CA ALA A 209 25.02 8.20 6.40
C ALA A 209 24.63 7.82 4.96
N THR A 210 23.59 7.00 4.80
CA THR A 210 23.07 6.50 3.52
C THR A 210 21.56 6.74 3.44
N PRO A 211 21.10 8.01 3.36
CA PRO A 211 19.67 8.33 3.45
C PRO A 211 18.84 7.79 2.28
N ALA A 212 19.48 7.49 1.14
CA ALA A 212 18.85 6.84 -0.02
C ALA A 212 18.99 5.30 0.00
N GLY A 213 19.64 4.74 1.03
CA GLY A 213 19.97 3.33 1.13
C GLY A 213 21.17 2.89 0.29
N LEU A 214 21.31 1.58 0.17
CA LEU A 214 22.31 0.88 -0.63
C LEU A 214 21.62 0.20 -1.82
N CYS A 215 22.23 0.32 -2.99
CA CYS A 215 21.73 -0.20 -4.27
C CYS A 215 22.70 -1.21 -4.86
N LEU A 216 22.19 -2.21 -5.58
CA LEU A 216 23.01 -3.13 -6.37
C LEU A 216 23.81 -2.34 -7.40
N ASP A 217 25.12 -2.56 -7.38
CA ASP A 217 26.09 -1.81 -8.14
C ASP A 217 27.06 -2.75 -8.86
N ALA A 218 27.41 -2.41 -10.09
CA ALA A 218 28.52 -3.04 -10.79
C ALA A 218 29.41 -2.00 -11.48
N THR A 219 30.72 -2.21 -11.42
CA THR A 219 31.71 -1.30 -12.00
C THR A 219 31.54 -1.18 -13.52
N LEU A 220 31.59 0.05 -14.03
CA LEU A 220 31.66 0.32 -15.47
C LEU A 220 33.12 0.45 -15.95
N PRO A 221 33.46 -0.01 -17.16
CA PRO A 221 32.59 -0.76 -18.06
C PRO A 221 32.29 -2.17 -17.51
N HIS A 222 31.07 -2.66 -17.74
CA HIS A 222 30.70 -4.01 -17.34
C HIS A 222 31.61 -5.06 -17.99
N SER A 223 32.06 -6.03 -17.20
CA SER A 223 32.86 -7.16 -17.65
C SER A 223 32.39 -8.46 -16.99
N ALA A 224 32.60 -9.57 -17.68
CA ALA A 224 32.21 -10.89 -17.17
C ALA A 224 32.94 -11.20 -15.85
N ALA A 225 32.25 -11.86 -14.94
CA ALA A 225 32.68 -12.20 -13.59
C ALA A 225 32.95 -11.02 -12.63
N SER A 226 32.71 -9.78 -13.04
CA SER A 226 32.69 -8.63 -12.11
C SER A 226 31.64 -8.86 -11.03
N SER A 227 32.02 -8.65 -9.77
CA SER A 227 31.11 -8.77 -8.63
C SER A 227 30.01 -7.71 -8.68
N VAL A 228 28.82 -8.07 -8.20
CA VAL A 228 27.74 -7.11 -7.88
C VAL A 228 27.78 -6.83 -6.38
N THR A 229 27.98 -5.57 -6.01
CA THR A 229 28.10 -5.13 -4.61
C THR A 229 26.92 -4.23 -4.21
N LEU A 230 26.80 -3.95 -2.92
CA LEU A 230 25.91 -2.90 -2.42
C LEU A 230 26.73 -1.63 -2.19
N GLU A 231 26.32 -0.55 -2.84
CA GLU A 231 26.94 0.78 -2.72
C GLU A 231 25.86 1.83 -2.44
N PRO A 232 26.19 3.01 -1.87
CA PRO A 232 25.22 4.09 -1.69
C PRO A 232 24.42 4.36 -2.97
N CYS A 233 23.10 4.42 -2.86
CA CYS A 233 22.24 4.70 -4.00
C CYS A 233 22.53 6.10 -4.57
N LEU A 234 22.78 6.18 -5.87
CA LEU A 234 23.14 7.41 -6.58
C LEU A 234 22.00 7.93 -7.48
N GLY A 235 20.80 7.38 -7.33
CA GLY A 235 19.68 7.62 -8.23
C GLY A 235 19.88 6.94 -9.59
N ARG A 236 19.38 7.57 -10.66
CA ARG A 236 19.42 7.02 -12.02
C ARG A 236 20.83 7.14 -12.65
N VAL A 237 21.74 6.23 -12.28
CA VAL A 237 23.09 6.08 -12.87
C VAL A 237 23.30 4.70 -13.48
N ALA A 238 24.04 4.62 -14.59
CA ALA A 238 24.18 3.38 -15.38
C ALA A 238 24.69 2.16 -14.58
N ARG A 239 25.66 2.37 -13.66
CA ARG A 239 26.23 1.32 -12.78
C ARG A 239 25.25 0.70 -11.78
N GLN A 240 24.11 1.34 -11.54
CA GLN A 240 23.06 0.89 -10.60
C GLN A 240 21.71 0.67 -11.31
N GLN A 241 21.67 0.73 -12.64
CA GLN A 241 20.45 0.56 -13.41
C GLN A 241 20.33 -0.86 -13.95
N TRP A 242 19.21 -1.50 -13.63
CA TRP A 242 18.91 -2.87 -13.99
C TRP A 242 17.56 -2.96 -14.68
N SER A 243 17.53 -3.41 -15.91
CA SER A 243 16.30 -3.67 -16.66
C SER A 243 15.92 -5.13 -16.53
N LEU A 244 14.69 -5.41 -16.08
CA LEU A 244 14.16 -6.78 -16.14
C LEU A 244 13.65 -7.10 -17.56
N ASP A 245 14.22 -8.12 -18.19
CA ASP A 245 13.94 -8.47 -19.58
C ASP A 245 12.88 -9.59 -19.76
N ASN A 246 12.67 -10.03 -21.01
CA ASN A 246 11.71 -11.10 -21.34
C ASN A 246 12.09 -12.48 -20.76
N ASN A 247 13.36 -12.69 -20.41
CA ASN A 247 13.84 -13.92 -19.80
C ASN A 247 13.88 -13.83 -18.27
N SER A 248 13.36 -12.75 -17.68
CA SER A 248 13.46 -12.49 -16.24
C SER A 248 14.92 -12.31 -15.78
N ASN A 249 15.80 -11.80 -16.66
CA ASN A 249 17.16 -11.41 -16.29
C ASN A 249 17.18 -9.93 -15.91
N PHE A 250 17.95 -9.58 -14.87
CA PHE A 250 18.32 -8.19 -14.60
C PHE A 250 19.51 -7.80 -15.45
N ARG A 251 19.24 -7.06 -16.52
CA ARG A 251 20.17 -6.66 -17.56
C ARG A 251 20.69 -5.25 -17.32
N GLY A 252 22.01 -5.07 -17.43
CA GLY A 252 22.67 -3.79 -17.20
C GLY A 252 22.58 -2.83 -18.38
N THR A 253 23.12 -1.64 -18.14
CA THR A 253 23.38 -0.60 -19.14
C THR A 253 24.73 0.03 -18.89
N SER A 254 25.38 0.49 -19.96
CA SER A 254 26.66 1.20 -19.87
C SER A 254 26.53 2.72 -19.97
N ASP A 255 25.38 3.22 -20.42
CA ASP A 255 25.13 4.64 -20.71
C ASP A 255 23.83 5.18 -20.07
N GLY A 256 23.06 4.33 -19.40
CA GLY A 256 21.78 4.69 -18.79
C GLY A 256 20.63 4.78 -19.78
N VAL A 257 20.82 4.33 -21.03
CA VAL A 257 19.85 4.43 -22.12
C VAL A 257 19.69 3.07 -22.81
N ASN A 258 20.80 2.51 -23.30
CA ASN A 258 20.84 1.28 -24.06
C ASN A 258 21.16 0.10 -23.14
N LEU A 259 20.47 -1.02 -23.35
CA LEU A 259 20.82 -2.30 -22.73
C LEU A 259 22.17 -2.78 -23.25
N ASP A 260 23.07 -3.18 -22.35
CA ASP A 260 24.31 -3.88 -22.74
C ASP A 260 24.11 -5.39 -22.74
N ASN A 261 25.15 -6.22 -22.91
CA ASN A 261 24.99 -7.68 -22.96
C ASN A 261 25.27 -8.39 -21.63
N PHE A 262 25.30 -7.65 -20.52
CA PHE A 262 25.58 -8.18 -19.19
C PHE A 262 24.31 -8.27 -18.35
N CYS A 263 24.15 -9.41 -17.69
CA CYS A 263 23.10 -9.67 -16.74
C CYS A 263 23.68 -10.08 -15.39
N ILE A 264 22.94 -9.81 -14.31
CA ILE A 264 23.22 -10.37 -13.00
C ILE A 264 23.12 -11.90 -13.10
N ASN A 265 24.16 -12.59 -12.68
CA ASN A 265 24.30 -14.03 -12.65
C ASN A 265 24.81 -14.48 -11.28
N LEU A 266 24.58 -15.74 -10.93
CA LEU A 266 25.32 -16.40 -9.85
C LEU A 266 26.71 -16.82 -10.35
N ARG A 267 27.73 -16.76 -9.48
CA ARG A 267 29.05 -17.32 -9.76
C ARG A 267 28.98 -18.86 -9.93
N ASN A 268 28.27 -19.50 -9.02
CA ASN A 268 27.97 -20.94 -9.03
C ASN A 268 26.44 -21.13 -9.09
N ALA A 269 25.94 -21.81 -10.13
CA ALA A 269 24.51 -21.98 -10.35
C ALA A 269 23.82 -22.75 -9.21
N GLY A 270 22.71 -22.23 -8.69
CA GLY A 270 21.83 -22.91 -7.73
C GLY A 270 22.47 -23.24 -6.38
N GLN A 271 23.56 -22.57 -6.00
CA GLN A 271 24.26 -22.84 -4.74
C GLN A 271 24.04 -21.74 -3.70
N VAL A 272 23.76 -22.14 -2.46
CA VAL A 272 23.77 -21.27 -1.27
C VAL A 272 25.17 -20.65 -1.11
N GLY A 273 25.25 -19.37 -0.78
CA GLY A 273 26.49 -18.60 -0.67
C GLY A 273 27.12 -18.20 -2.01
N SER A 274 26.48 -18.52 -3.13
CA SER A 274 26.97 -18.10 -4.45
C SER A 274 26.89 -16.58 -4.60
N GLN A 275 28.01 -15.95 -4.97
CA GLN A 275 28.08 -14.51 -5.19
C GLN A 275 27.34 -14.10 -6.46
N LEU A 276 26.71 -12.92 -6.42
CA LEU A 276 26.23 -12.24 -7.61
C LEU A 276 27.42 -11.67 -8.40
N THR A 277 27.41 -11.93 -9.70
CA THR A 277 28.42 -11.48 -10.66
C THR A 277 27.76 -11.08 -11.97
N LEU A 278 28.46 -10.38 -12.84
CA LEU A 278 28.01 -10.13 -14.20
C LEU A 278 28.38 -11.27 -15.13
N GLY A 279 27.48 -11.63 -16.02
CA GLY A 279 27.76 -12.56 -17.11
C GLY A 279 26.83 -12.34 -18.30
N SER A 280 26.79 -13.29 -19.23
CA SER A 280 25.85 -13.21 -20.35
C SER A 280 24.40 -13.30 -19.88
N CYS A 281 23.48 -12.69 -20.61
CA CYS A 281 22.04 -12.89 -20.45
C CYS A 281 21.59 -14.24 -21.04
N GLY A 282 20.42 -14.75 -20.67
CA GLY A 282 19.89 -16.05 -21.14
C GLY A 282 18.84 -16.67 -20.22
N ASN A 283 18.36 -17.86 -20.54
CA ASN A 283 17.22 -18.50 -19.87
C ASN A 283 17.62 -19.62 -18.87
N VAL A 284 18.82 -19.56 -18.29
CA VAL A 284 19.27 -20.58 -17.33
C VAL A 284 18.69 -20.30 -15.95
N HIS A 285 17.67 -21.09 -15.58
CA HIS A 285 16.79 -20.83 -14.42
C HIS A 285 17.51 -20.79 -13.07
N ASN A 286 18.48 -21.66 -12.85
CA ASN A 286 19.27 -21.73 -11.61
C ASN A 286 20.52 -20.83 -11.62
N LEU A 287 20.64 -19.90 -12.57
CA LEU A 287 21.84 -19.08 -12.71
C LEU A 287 21.55 -17.59 -12.86
N ARG A 288 20.52 -17.22 -13.63
CA ARG A 288 20.29 -15.83 -14.05
C ARG A 288 18.84 -15.42 -14.24
N THR A 289 17.89 -16.34 -14.01
CA THR A 289 16.45 -16.05 -14.11
C THR A 289 15.92 -15.75 -12.71
N PHE A 290 15.50 -14.51 -12.48
CA PHE A 290 15.01 -14.07 -11.18
C PHE A 290 13.49 -13.92 -11.18
N ARG A 291 12.87 -14.18 -10.04
CA ARG A 291 11.44 -14.10 -9.78
C ARG A 291 11.18 -13.18 -8.57
N PRO A 292 11.28 -11.85 -8.75
CA PRO A 292 10.97 -10.88 -7.69
C PRO A 292 9.60 -11.13 -7.06
N GLN A 293 9.49 -11.13 -5.73
CA GLN A 293 8.19 -11.20 -5.06
C GLN A 293 7.33 -9.97 -5.38
N THR A 294 6.02 -10.07 -5.15
CA THR A 294 5.03 -9.03 -5.46
C THR A 294 5.35 -7.68 -4.84
N GLY A 295 5.87 -7.65 -3.61
CA GLY A 295 6.29 -6.42 -2.90
C GLY A 295 7.64 -5.84 -3.31
N THR A 296 8.33 -6.42 -4.29
CA THR A 296 9.66 -5.91 -4.71
C THR A 296 9.56 -4.56 -5.42
N GLY A 297 8.48 -4.23 -6.12
CA GLY A 297 8.43 -3.01 -6.93
C GLY A 297 8.28 -3.24 -8.43
N ALA A 298 7.63 -2.29 -9.09
CA ALA A 298 7.40 -2.28 -10.54
C ALA A 298 8.58 -1.68 -11.33
N GLY A 299 9.59 -1.13 -10.66
CA GLY A 299 10.58 -0.27 -11.29
C GLY A 299 9.96 1.03 -11.80
N MET A 300 10.23 1.41 -13.05
CA MET A 300 9.58 2.57 -13.71
C MET A 300 8.17 2.29 -14.24
N ALA A 301 7.69 1.05 -14.16
CA ALA A 301 6.42 0.69 -14.75
C ALA A 301 5.26 1.47 -14.12
N SER A 302 4.43 2.08 -14.96
CA SER A 302 3.31 2.89 -14.53
C SER A 302 2.34 3.17 -15.69
N ALA A 303 1.25 3.87 -15.41
CA ALA A 303 0.39 4.41 -16.45
C ALA A 303 1.16 5.29 -17.45
N ALA A 304 2.19 6.03 -17.01
CA ALA A 304 2.97 6.92 -17.87
C ALA A 304 3.84 6.14 -18.89
N THR A 305 4.29 4.94 -18.54
CA THR A 305 5.00 4.04 -19.49
C THR A 305 4.05 3.21 -20.35
N GLY A 306 2.74 3.35 -20.14
CA GLY A 306 1.71 2.54 -20.79
C GLY A 306 1.62 1.13 -20.23
N GLN A 307 2.17 0.87 -19.04
CA GLN A 307 2.04 -0.42 -18.36
C GLN A 307 0.82 -0.41 -17.44
N LEU A 308 0.26 -1.60 -17.20
CA LEU A 308 -0.82 -1.83 -16.23
C LEU A 308 -0.24 -2.60 -15.05
N VAL A 309 0.17 -1.89 -14.01
CA VAL A 309 0.74 -2.45 -12.78
C VAL A 309 -0.40 -2.82 -11.83
N ASN A 310 -0.40 -4.05 -11.32
CA ASN A 310 -1.38 -4.46 -10.32
C ASN A 310 -1.02 -3.90 -8.94
N PHE A 311 -1.99 -3.39 -8.18
CA PHE A 311 -1.69 -2.81 -6.88
C PHE A 311 -1.29 -3.90 -5.87
N LYS A 312 -2.06 -4.96 -5.64
CA LYS A 312 -1.63 -5.99 -4.66
C LYS A 312 -0.37 -6.74 -5.09
N GLN A 313 -0.16 -6.90 -6.39
CA GLN A 313 0.99 -7.59 -6.97
C GLN A 313 1.93 -6.58 -7.63
N PHE A 314 2.50 -5.65 -6.85
CA PHE A 314 3.13 -4.44 -7.39
C PHE A 314 4.29 -4.62 -8.36
N SER A 315 5.04 -5.71 -8.25
CA SER A 315 6.08 -6.04 -9.24
C SER A 315 5.55 -6.74 -10.49
N ARG A 316 4.22 -6.80 -10.67
CA ARG A 316 3.54 -7.47 -11.78
C ARG A 316 2.77 -6.48 -12.66
N CYS A 317 3.00 -6.60 -13.96
CA CYS A 317 2.37 -5.88 -15.03
C CYS A 317 1.52 -6.83 -15.88
N LEU A 318 0.38 -6.36 -16.38
CA LEU A 318 -0.40 -7.09 -17.38
C LEU A 318 0.47 -7.42 -18.59
N ASP A 319 0.51 -8.71 -18.96
CA ASP A 319 1.38 -9.24 -20.00
C ASP A 319 0.63 -10.18 -20.96
N VAL A 320 0.95 -10.06 -22.25
CA VAL A 320 0.53 -11.02 -23.27
C VAL A 320 1.37 -12.28 -23.14
N THR A 321 0.76 -13.31 -22.56
CA THR A 321 1.37 -14.61 -22.26
C THR A 321 2.19 -15.14 -23.43
N ASN A 322 3.44 -15.49 -23.16
CA ASN A 322 4.38 -16.05 -24.14
C ASN A 322 4.55 -15.22 -25.43
N HIS A 323 4.25 -13.91 -25.38
CA HIS A 323 4.23 -13.03 -26.56
C HIS A 323 3.24 -13.50 -27.64
N GLN A 324 2.23 -14.28 -27.26
CA GLN A 324 1.20 -14.85 -28.13
C GLN A 324 -0.16 -14.29 -27.75
N TRP A 325 -0.70 -13.42 -28.60
CA TRP A 325 -1.97 -12.74 -28.31
C TRP A 325 -3.17 -13.70 -28.30
N ASP A 326 -3.08 -14.81 -29.02
CA ASP A 326 -4.10 -15.85 -29.10
C ASP A 326 -3.93 -16.95 -28.03
N TRP A 327 -3.07 -16.73 -27.02
CA TRP A 327 -2.95 -17.64 -25.90
C TRP A 327 -4.26 -17.78 -25.13
N GLU A 328 -4.49 -18.96 -24.54
CA GLU A 328 -5.74 -19.32 -23.85
C GLU A 328 -6.05 -18.48 -22.59
N TYR A 329 -5.08 -17.71 -22.10
CA TYR A 329 -5.23 -16.76 -21.01
C TYR A 329 -4.11 -15.72 -21.05
N MET A 330 -4.37 -14.52 -20.51
CA MET A 330 -3.34 -13.52 -20.20
C MET A 330 -2.80 -13.71 -18.78
N ILE A 331 -1.67 -13.09 -18.45
CA ILE A 331 -1.02 -13.19 -17.14
C ILE A 331 -0.64 -11.82 -16.60
N VAL A 332 -0.33 -11.74 -15.32
CA VAL A 332 0.44 -10.63 -14.76
C VAL A 332 1.88 -11.08 -14.57
N TRP A 333 2.76 -10.61 -15.44
CA TRP A 333 4.18 -10.95 -15.45
C TRP A 333 5.00 -9.90 -14.74
N PHE A 334 6.25 -10.20 -14.39
CA PHE A 334 7.17 -9.18 -13.88
C PHE A 334 7.23 -7.96 -14.80
N CYS A 335 7.21 -6.75 -14.23
CA CYS A 335 7.26 -5.52 -15.03
C CYS A 335 8.59 -5.38 -15.80
N LYS A 336 8.49 -5.20 -17.12
CA LYS A 336 9.61 -5.10 -18.08
C LYS A 336 9.81 -3.65 -18.53
N GLN A 337 11.04 -3.16 -18.49
CA GLN A 337 11.36 -1.83 -19.00
C GLN A 337 12.85 -1.69 -19.28
N ALA A 338 13.18 -1.04 -20.39
CA ALA A 338 14.54 -0.65 -20.73
C ALA A 338 14.99 0.60 -19.93
N PRO A 339 16.30 0.88 -19.86
CA PRO A 339 16.85 2.03 -19.15
C PRO A 339 16.28 3.37 -19.59
N ASP A 340 15.90 3.52 -20.86
CA ASP A 340 15.26 4.71 -21.42
C ASP A 340 13.74 4.80 -21.16
N GLY A 341 13.15 3.80 -20.50
CA GLY A 341 11.71 3.70 -20.26
C GLY A 341 10.92 3.04 -21.40
N ASN A 342 11.57 2.51 -22.43
CA ASN A 342 10.89 1.72 -23.44
C ASN A 342 10.36 0.41 -22.86
N VAL A 343 9.11 0.10 -23.21
CA VAL A 343 8.39 -1.09 -22.75
C VAL A 343 8.14 -2.01 -23.94
N PRO A 344 8.41 -3.32 -23.83
CA PRO A 344 8.04 -4.31 -24.83
C PRO A 344 6.54 -4.27 -25.14
N TRP A 345 6.17 -4.51 -26.41
CA TRP A 345 4.78 -4.42 -26.87
C TRP A 345 3.80 -5.28 -26.05
N ASN A 346 4.27 -6.42 -25.53
CA ASN A 346 3.45 -7.37 -24.78
C ASN A 346 3.11 -6.90 -23.36
N GLN A 347 3.68 -5.79 -22.89
CA GLN A 347 3.29 -5.10 -21.64
C GLN A 347 2.91 -3.64 -21.85
N LYS A 348 2.80 -3.18 -23.10
CA LYS A 348 2.46 -1.80 -23.42
C LYS A 348 1.01 -1.73 -23.89
N TRP A 349 0.20 -0.94 -23.22
CA TRP A 349 -1.25 -0.91 -23.37
C TRP A 349 -1.74 0.52 -23.68
N THR A 350 -2.75 0.60 -24.54
CA THR A 350 -3.60 1.77 -24.72
C THR A 350 -4.89 1.53 -23.95
N LEU A 351 -5.24 2.46 -23.08
CA LEU A 351 -6.41 2.38 -22.22
C LEU A 351 -7.49 3.38 -22.67
N PRO A 352 -8.77 3.07 -22.41
CA PRO A 352 -9.83 4.08 -22.40
C PRO A 352 -9.42 5.30 -21.56
N THR A 353 -9.52 6.49 -22.13
CA THR A 353 -9.09 7.72 -21.45
C THR A 353 -10.14 8.14 -20.40
N VAL A 354 -9.68 8.42 -19.19
CA VAL A 354 -10.49 9.06 -18.14
C VAL A 354 -10.27 10.56 -18.25
N VAL A 355 -11.29 11.33 -18.63
CA VAL A 355 -11.19 12.78 -18.83
C VAL A 355 -11.91 13.50 -17.70
N ALA A 356 -11.20 14.37 -16.99
CA ALA A 356 -11.79 15.21 -15.96
C ALA A 356 -12.97 16.04 -16.54
N PRO A 357 -14.09 16.21 -15.81
CA PRO A 357 -14.29 15.88 -14.39
C PRO A 357 -14.78 14.45 -14.14
N ALA A 358 -14.90 13.60 -15.17
CA ALA A 358 -15.33 12.22 -14.98
C ALA A 358 -14.26 11.42 -14.23
N ASP A 359 -14.72 10.52 -13.37
CA ASP A 359 -13.90 9.57 -12.62
C ASP A 359 -13.77 8.21 -13.31
N ARG A 360 -14.39 8.06 -14.50
CA ARG A 360 -14.34 6.87 -15.33
C ARG A 360 -14.37 7.21 -16.82
N SER A 361 -13.86 6.29 -17.63
CA SER A 361 -13.93 6.36 -19.09
C SER A 361 -15.30 5.94 -19.61
N ASP A 362 -15.58 6.23 -20.88
CA ASP A 362 -16.59 5.48 -21.62
C ASP A 362 -16.10 4.02 -21.87
N PRO A 363 -17.01 3.04 -22.02
CA PRO A 363 -16.64 1.66 -22.34
C PRO A 363 -15.96 1.59 -23.72
N GLU A 364 -14.70 1.17 -23.73
CA GLU A 364 -13.85 1.20 -24.93
C GLU A 364 -12.81 0.06 -24.85
N ARG A 365 -12.06 -0.18 -25.92
CA ARG A 365 -11.08 -1.27 -25.95
C ARG A 365 -9.82 -0.98 -25.11
N ILE A 366 -9.30 -2.01 -24.46
CA ILE A 366 -7.91 -2.05 -23.98
C ILE A 366 -7.08 -2.80 -25.01
N ARG A 367 -6.07 -2.16 -25.59
CA ARG A 367 -5.33 -2.66 -26.76
C ARG A 367 -3.83 -2.62 -26.54
N THR A 368 -3.10 -3.60 -27.05
CA THR A 368 -1.62 -3.54 -27.08
C THR A 368 -1.15 -2.35 -27.92
N ALA A 369 -0.32 -1.49 -27.33
CA ALA A 369 0.24 -0.32 -28.00
C ALA A 369 1.28 -0.75 -29.04
N GLY A 370 1.29 -0.11 -30.20
CA GLY A 370 2.24 -0.43 -31.28
C GLY A 370 1.99 -1.77 -31.99
N SER A 371 0.99 -2.55 -31.59
CA SER A 371 0.47 -3.62 -32.44
C SER A 371 -0.08 -3.01 -33.74
N GLY A 372 0.12 -3.66 -34.88
CA GLY A 372 -0.37 -3.19 -36.19
C GLY A 372 -1.89 -3.02 -36.24
N ASN A 373 -2.47 -2.72 -37.41
CA ASN A 373 -3.92 -2.65 -37.57
C ASN A 373 -4.41 -3.83 -38.44
N PRO A 374 -5.19 -4.79 -37.90
CA PRO A 374 -5.78 -4.81 -36.55
C PRO A 374 -4.77 -5.10 -35.44
N GLY A 375 -5.02 -4.56 -34.24
CA GLY A 375 -4.22 -4.86 -33.05
C GLY A 375 -4.92 -5.87 -32.16
N ALA A 376 -4.24 -6.35 -31.12
CA ALA A 376 -4.84 -7.27 -30.16
C ALA A 376 -5.48 -6.50 -28.99
N CYS A 377 -6.76 -6.72 -28.75
CA CYS A 377 -7.54 -6.17 -27.64
C CYS A 377 -7.84 -7.21 -26.58
N LEU A 378 -7.84 -6.77 -25.32
CA LEU A 378 -8.23 -7.58 -24.17
C LEU A 378 -9.71 -7.97 -24.27
N ARG A 379 -10.03 -9.22 -23.97
CA ARG A 379 -11.37 -9.79 -24.09
C ARG A 379 -11.80 -10.48 -22.80
N THR A 380 -12.89 -10.00 -22.20
CA THR A 380 -13.46 -10.62 -20.99
C THR A 380 -14.07 -12.00 -21.32
N PRO A 381 -13.95 -13.00 -20.42
CA PRO A 381 -14.70 -14.23 -20.54
C PRO A 381 -16.22 -14.01 -20.35
N THR A 382 -17.03 -15.00 -20.70
CA THR A 382 -18.49 -14.97 -20.47
C THR A 382 -18.88 -15.43 -19.06
N SER A 383 -17.92 -15.87 -18.24
CA SER A 383 -18.10 -16.29 -16.85
C SER A 383 -16.91 -15.87 -16.00
N THR A 384 -17.12 -15.69 -14.70
CA THR A 384 -16.06 -15.38 -13.71
C THR A 384 -15.12 -16.56 -13.43
N THR A 385 -15.43 -17.74 -13.95
CA THR A 385 -14.56 -18.93 -13.93
C THR A 385 -13.63 -19.00 -15.14
N GLY A 386 -13.84 -18.15 -16.15
CA GLY A 386 -12.99 -18.08 -17.33
C GLY A 386 -11.80 -17.14 -17.14
N PHE A 387 -10.83 -17.24 -18.05
CA PHE A 387 -9.69 -16.33 -18.11
C PHE A 387 -9.89 -15.24 -19.14
N VAL A 388 -9.24 -14.11 -18.90
CA VAL A 388 -9.16 -13.03 -19.88
C VAL A 388 -8.23 -13.45 -21.01
N THR A 389 -8.68 -13.23 -22.24
CA THR A 389 -7.97 -13.57 -23.48
C THR A 389 -7.78 -12.32 -24.33
N MET A 390 -7.30 -12.45 -25.56
CA MET A 390 -7.34 -11.37 -26.53
C MET A 390 -8.08 -11.74 -27.81
N SER A 391 -8.46 -10.72 -28.56
CA SER A 391 -8.97 -10.85 -29.92
C SER A 391 -8.50 -9.68 -30.78
N LEU A 392 -8.44 -9.87 -32.09
CA LEU A 392 -8.14 -8.79 -33.01
C LEU A 392 -9.26 -7.74 -32.99
N CYS A 393 -8.88 -6.48 -33.00
CA CYS A 393 -9.79 -5.34 -32.96
C CYS A 393 -9.25 -4.18 -33.81
N PRO A 394 -10.13 -3.33 -34.37
CA PRO A 394 -9.70 -2.13 -35.06
C PRO A 394 -9.17 -1.10 -34.07
N LEU A 395 -8.27 -0.22 -34.53
CA LEU A 395 -7.74 0.88 -33.72
C LEU A 395 -8.85 1.86 -33.26
N THR A 396 -9.81 2.12 -34.15
CA THR A 396 -10.94 3.04 -33.95
C THR A 396 -12.24 2.42 -34.47
N GLY A 397 -13.39 3.06 -34.20
CA GLY A 397 -14.68 2.65 -34.74
C GLY A 397 -15.46 1.71 -33.81
N VAL A 398 -16.62 1.22 -34.24
CA VAL A 398 -17.53 0.48 -33.36
C VAL A 398 -16.99 -0.92 -33.04
N LEU A 399 -17.01 -1.29 -31.76
CA LEU A 399 -16.79 -2.67 -31.31
C LEU A 399 -18.13 -3.41 -31.31
N THR A 400 -18.23 -4.44 -32.14
CA THR A 400 -19.42 -5.31 -32.22
C THR A 400 -19.43 -6.43 -31.19
N ASP A 401 -18.26 -6.81 -30.66
CA ASP A 401 -18.13 -7.76 -29.55
C ASP A 401 -18.06 -6.98 -28.24
N ASP A 402 -19.13 -7.02 -27.45
CA ASP A 402 -19.20 -6.32 -26.16
C ASP A 402 -18.13 -6.81 -25.17
N ARG A 403 -17.59 -8.01 -25.34
CA ARG A 403 -16.51 -8.54 -24.48
C ARG A 403 -15.18 -7.81 -24.66
N LEU A 404 -15.06 -6.97 -25.68
CA LEU A 404 -13.89 -6.11 -25.91
C LEU A 404 -14.02 -4.74 -25.26
N LYS A 405 -15.16 -4.43 -24.62
CA LYS A 405 -15.43 -3.14 -23.99
C LYS A 405 -15.08 -3.20 -22.51
N TRP A 406 -14.26 -2.24 -22.08
CA TRP A 406 -13.80 -2.07 -20.72
C TRP A 406 -14.00 -0.62 -20.28
N THR A 407 -14.39 -0.45 -19.03
CA THR A 407 -14.49 0.86 -18.36
C THR A 407 -13.34 0.99 -17.38
N VAL A 408 -12.50 2.02 -17.56
CA VAL A 408 -11.41 2.32 -16.63
C VAL A 408 -11.88 3.37 -15.65
N PHE A 409 -11.72 3.13 -14.36
CA PHE A 409 -11.99 4.08 -13.30
C PHE A 409 -10.68 4.73 -12.85
N GLY A 410 -10.64 6.06 -12.80
CA GLY A 410 -9.59 6.84 -12.17
C GLY A 410 -9.84 7.00 -10.68
N ASN A 411 -9.55 8.18 -10.13
CA ASN A 411 -9.91 8.53 -8.75
C ASN A 411 -11.40 8.91 -8.67
N THR A 412 -12.21 8.06 -8.05
CA THR A 412 -13.65 8.30 -7.83
C THR A 412 -13.95 8.98 -6.50
N GLY A 413 -12.91 9.28 -5.70
CA GLY A 413 -13.04 9.76 -4.33
C GLY A 413 -13.44 8.68 -3.32
N THR A 414 -13.63 7.42 -3.77
CA THR A 414 -13.92 6.30 -2.87
C THR A 414 -12.94 5.16 -3.07
N TYR A 415 -12.45 4.60 -1.97
CA TYR A 415 -11.51 3.49 -2.00
C TYR A 415 -12.06 2.31 -2.82
N ALA A 416 -13.31 1.92 -2.58
CA ALA A 416 -13.91 0.74 -3.19
C ALA A 416 -14.03 0.80 -4.74
N THR A 417 -14.15 2.00 -5.33
CA THR A 417 -14.47 2.11 -6.77
C THR A 417 -13.39 2.74 -7.63
N SER A 418 -12.34 3.33 -7.04
CA SER A 418 -11.26 3.94 -7.83
C SER A 418 -10.25 2.93 -8.35
N TYR A 419 -9.59 3.30 -9.45
CA TYR A 419 -8.45 2.61 -10.08
C TYR A 419 -8.74 1.16 -10.49
N ARG A 420 -10.00 0.83 -10.77
CA ARG A 420 -10.42 -0.50 -11.24
C ARG A 420 -10.68 -0.48 -12.75
N ILE A 421 -10.62 -1.66 -13.36
CA ILE A 421 -10.98 -1.86 -14.76
C ILE A 421 -12.15 -2.84 -14.78
N MET A 422 -13.29 -2.40 -15.28
CA MET A 422 -14.55 -3.16 -15.25
C MET A 422 -14.95 -3.59 -16.66
N ASP A 423 -15.40 -4.83 -16.82
CA ASP A 423 -15.93 -5.32 -18.09
C ASP A 423 -17.39 -4.90 -18.31
N THR A 424 -17.93 -5.23 -19.49
CA THR A 424 -19.33 -4.94 -19.83
C THR A 424 -20.37 -5.69 -18.99
N TYR A 425 -19.95 -6.71 -18.23
CA TYR A 425 -20.82 -7.55 -17.40
C TYR A 425 -20.81 -7.12 -15.92
N GLY A 426 -20.06 -6.07 -15.58
CA GLY A 426 -19.95 -5.56 -14.21
C GLY A 426 -18.91 -6.29 -13.35
N ASN A 427 -18.03 -7.09 -13.95
CA ASN A 427 -16.92 -7.74 -13.25
C ASN A 427 -15.64 -6.91 -13.39
N CYS A 428 -14.78 -6.98 -12.37
CA CYS A 428 -13.52 -6.26 -12.33
C CYS A 428 -12.36 -7.17 -12.76
N LEU A 429 -11.45 -6.60 -13.55
CA LEU A 429 -10.19 -7.21 -13.96
C LEU A 429 -9.32 -7.48 -12.73
N THR A 430 -8.87 -8.72 -12.57
CA THR A 430 -8.05 -9.13 -11.43
C THR A 430 -7.08 -10.23 -11.85
N PRO A 431 -5.84 -10.23 -11.35
CA PRO A 431 -5.04 -11.44 -11.39
C PRO A 431 -5.63 -12.48 -10.43
N ALA A 432 -5.24 -13.74 -10.61
CA ALA A 432 -5.40 -14.77 -9.60
C ALA A 432 -4.65 -14.34 -8.32
N ASP A 433 -5.27 -14.61 -7.18
CA ASP A 433 -4.63 -14.41 -5.89
C ASP A 433 -3.52 -15.47 -5.73
N LEU A 434 -2.32 -15.04 -5.36
CA LEU A 434 -1.17 -15.92 -5.16
C LEU A 434 -1.07 -16.41 -3.71
N THR A 435 -1.87 -15.87 -2.79
CA THR A 435 -1.83 -16.26 -1.37
C THR A 435 -2.78 -17.40 -1.03
N VAL A 436 -3.68 -17.77 -1.95
CA VAL A 436 -4.58 -18.91 -1.77
C VAL A 436 -3.83 -20.23 -1.96
N ALA A 437 -4.33 -21.31 -1.34
CA ALA A 437 -3.65 -22.61 -1.33
C ALA A 437 -3.40 -23.22 -2.73
N ASN A 438 -4.29 -22.97 -3.69
CA ASN A 438 -4.18 -23.46 -5.07
C ASN A 438 -4.39 -22.30 -6.05
N PRO A 439 -3.38 -21.45 -6.23
CA PRO A 439 -3.52 -20.28 -7.08
C PRO A 439 -3.54 -20.68 -8.56
N GLU A 440 -4.34 -19.96 -9.35
CA GLU A 440 -4.42 -20.18 -10.80
C GLU A 440 -3.21 -19.52 -11.48
N VAL A 441 -2.12 -20.26 -11.58
CA VAL A 441 -0.83 -19.75 -12.07
C VAL A 441 -0.45 -20.28 -13.46
N HIS A 442 0.37 -19.52 -14.16
CA HIS A 442 1.14 -19.98 -15.30
C HIS A 442 2.30 -20.90 -14.83
N VAL A 443 3.01 -21.53 -15.77
CA VAL A 443 4.00 -22.58 -15.49
C VAL A 443 5.17 -22.11 -14.60
N ASP A 444 5.47 -20.83 -14.60
CA ASP A 444 6.50 -20.17 -13.77
C ASP A 444 5.97 -19.56 -12.48
N GLY A 445 4.71 -19.81 -12.13
CA GLY A 445 4.09 -19.31 -10.90
C GLY A 445 3.52 -17.89 -11.00
N THR A 446 3.56 -17.22 -12.16
CA THR A 446 2.88 -15.93 -12.32
C THR A 446 1.36 -16.10 -12.40
N ALA A 447 0.60 -15.14 -11.86
CA ALA A 447 -0.85 -15.25 -11.80
C ALA A 447 -1.50 -15.12 -13.18
N LYS A 448 -2.47 -16.00 -13.47
CA LYS A 448 -3.36 -15.84 -14.63
C LYS A 448 -4.31 -14.67 -14.42
N LEU A 449 -4.70 -14.03 -15.50
CA LEU A 449 -5.64 -12.90 -15.49
C LEU A 449 -7.08 -13.39 -15.67
N LYS A 450 -7.98 -12.89 -14.83
CA LYS A 450 -9.40 -13.22 -14.85
C LYS A 450 -10.26 -11.99 -14.57
N VAL A 451 -11.57 -12.22 -14.47
CA VAL A 451 -12.53 -11.24 -13.95
C VAL A 451 -13.26 -11.81 -12.74
N ALA A 452 -13.62 -10.97 -11.79
CA ALA A 452 -14.38 -11.35 -10.61
C ALA A 452 -15.40 -10.26 -10.25
N PRO A 453 -16.44 -10.55 -9.44
CA PRO A 453 -17.31 -9.50 -8.92
C PRO A 453 -16.49 -8.36 -8.31
N CYS A 454 -16.86 -7.12 -8.61
CA CYS A 454 -16.12 -5.96 -8.11
C CYS A 454 -16.24 -5.83 -6.59
N THR A 455 -15.10 -5.70 -5.90
CA THR A 455 -14.98 -5.48 -4.46
C THR A 455 -14.02 -4.32 -4.18
N ALA A 456 -13.74 -4.03 -2.91
CA ALA A 456 -12.72 -3.06 -2.51
C ALA A 456 -11.28 -3.63 -2.55
N SER A 457 -11.10 -4.87 -3.01
CA SER A 457 -9.80 -5.56 -2.96
C SER A 457 -8.70 -4.82 -3.73
N GLU A 458 -7.50 -4.78 -3.14
CA GLU A 458 -6.27 -4.29 -3.77
C GLU A 458 -5.90 -5.08 -5.04
N LEU A 459 -6.29 -6.36 -5.15
CA LEU A 459 -6.05 -7.16 -6.36
C LEU A 459 -6.79 -6.61 -7.58
N GLN A 460 -7.89 -5.88 -7.38
CA GLN A 460 -8.71 -5.33 -8.46
C GLN A 460 -8.30 -3.91 -8.85
N LYS A 461 -7.20 -3.40 -8.28
CA LYS A 461 -6.69 -2.05 -8.54
C LYS A 461 -5.48 -2.09 -9.47
N TRP A 462 -5.45 -1.15 -10.40
CA TRP A 462 -4.46 -1.06 -11.46
C TRP A 462 -3.93 0.37 -11.55
N ASN A 463 -2.61 0.54 -11.53
CA ASN A 463 -1.93 1.84 -11.52
C ASN A 463 -2.46 2.81 -10.44
N ALA A 464 -2.98 2.28 -9.32
CA ALA A 464 -3.38 3.11 -8.19
C ALA A 464 -2.13 3.75 -7.56
N PRO A 465 -2.19 5.04 -7.17
CA PRO A 465 -1.07 5.70 -6.52
C PRO A 465 -0.80 5.09 -5.15
N ALA A 466 0.45 5.18 -4.70
CA ALA A 466 0.90 4.60 -3.44
C ALA A 466 0.10 5.10 -2.22
N ASN A 467 -0.41 6.32 -2.27
CA ASN A 467 -1.22 6.93 -1.22
C ASN A 467 -2.73 6.80 -1.46
N PHE A 468 -3.19 5.86 -2.29
CA PHE A 468 -4.62 5.76 -2.60
C PHE A 468 -5.48 5.28 -1.41
N ASN A 469 -4.88 4.61 -0.42
CA ASN A 469 -5.54 4.18 0.80
C ASN A 469 -5.70 5.37 1.77
N GLU A 470 -6.38 6.45 1.35
CA GLU A 470 -6.77 7.54 2.26
C GLU A 470 -8.24 7.39 2.69
N PRO A 471 -8.55 6.63 3.76
CA PRO A 471 -9.70 6.95 4.59
C PRO A 471 -9.53 8.37 5.17
N LEU A 472 -10.64 9.04 5.46
CA LEU A 472 -10.62 10.28 6.24
C LEU A 472 -9.80 10.05 7.53
N ALA A 473 -8.90 10.98 7.87
CA ALA A 473 -7.93 10.79 8.94
C ALA A 473 -8.57 10.52 10.32
N LEU A 474 -9.82 10.95 10.53
CA LEU A 474 -10.61 10.63 11.71
C LEU A 474 -12.03 10.24 11.26
N THR A 475 -12.52 9.08 11.69
CA THR A 475 -13.90 8.62 11.46
C THR A 475 -14.55 8.18 12.77
N ASP A 476 -15.86 7.95 12.72
CA ASP A 476 -16.64 7.30 13.79
C ASP A 476 -16.56 7.97 15.16
N THR A 477 -16.41 9.30 15.19
CA THR A 477 -16.38 10.07 16.44
C THR A 477 -17.75 10.04 17.12
N ASN A 478 -17.84 9.40 18.28
CA ASN A 478 -19.08 9.26 19.04
C ASN A 478 -18.83 9.39 20.57
N GLU A 479 -19.82 9.90 21.30
CA GLU A 479 -19.84 9.89 22.77
C GLU A 479 -20.38 8.52 23.25
N LYS A 480 -19.71 7.90 24.23
CA LYS A 480 -20.10 6.62 24.84
C LYS A 480 -20.93 6.78 26.12
#